data_AF-A0A1J5PKY5-F1
#
_entry.id   AF-A0A1J5PKY5-F1
#
_cell.length_a   1.000
_cell.length_b   1.000
_cell.length_c   1.000
_cell.angle_alpha   90.00
_cell.angle_beta   90.00
_cell.angle_gamma   90.00
#
_symmetry.space_group_name_H-M   'P 1'
#
loop_
_entity.id
_entity.type
_entity.pdbx_description
1 polymer ?
#
loop_
_entity_poly.entity_id
_entity_poly.type
_entity_poly.pdbx_seq_one_letter_code
_entity_poly.pdbx_strand_id
1 'polypeptide(L)' 'MMQCERLSLNKVKDRLLHLIQTEGKDGQFPLGAGLKSMATELGISHEALYRCVAGMEDRCEIVRNDGYLTLLTFRNG' A
#
# COMPACT_ATOMS: atom_id res chain seq x y z
N MET A 1 -24.33 -2.62 -10.22
CA MET A 1 -23.92 -2.58 -8.80
C MET A 1 -22.43 -2.88 -8.75
N MET A 2 -21.56 -1.85 -8.83
CA MET A 2 -20.11 -2.02 -8.98
C MET A 2 -19.36 -0.80 -8.40
N GLN A 3 -19.70 -0.45 -7.16
CA GLN A 3 -19.06 0.65 -6.42
C GLN A 3 -18.27 0.12 -5.21
N CYS A 4 -18.64 -1.05 -4.68
CA CYS A 4 -18.07 -1.61 -3.45
C CYS A 4 -16.58 -1.96 -3.61
N GLU A 5 -16.17 -2.45 -4.78
CA GLU A 5 -14.78 -2.82 -5.04
C GLU A 5 -13.85 -1.60 -5.03
N ARG A 6 -14.30 -0.49 -5.66
CA ARG A 6 -13.53 0.75 -5.74
C ARG A 6 -13.43 1.46 -4.39
N LEU A 7 -14.53 1.48 -3.62
CA LEU A 7 -14.54 1.97 -2.23
C LEU A 7 -13.63 1.16 -1.31
N SER A 8 -13.58 -0.17 -1.50
CA SER A 8 -12.72 -1.06 -0.73
C SER A 8 -11.25 -0.84 -1.06
N LEU A 9 -10.91 -0.68 -2.34
CA LEU A 9 -9.53 -0.41 -2.79
C LEU A 9 -9.04 0.97 -2.33
N ASN A 10 -9.89 2.00 -2.36
CA ASN A 10 -9.53 3.32 -1.81
C ASN A 10 -9.23 3.24 -0.32
N LYS A 11 -10.07 2.55 0.47
CA LYS A 11 -9.82 2.34 1.91
C LYS A 11 -8.55 1.53 2.20
N VAL A 12 -8.20 0.58 1.32
CA VAL A 12 -6.93 -0.19 1.45
C VAL A 12 -5.75 0.72 1.15
N LYS A 13 -5.83 1.52 0.08
CA LYS A 13 -4.81 2.50 -0.28
C LYS A 13 -4.57 3.52 0.84
N ASP A 14 -5.63 4.09 1.40
CA ASP A 14 -5.53 5.08 2.48
C ASP A 14 -4.82 4.50 3.71
N ARG A 15 -5.16 3.27 4.10
CA ARG A 15 -4.48 2.60 5.24
C ARG A 15 -3.01 2.28 4.92
N LEU A 16 -2.72 1.80 3.71
CA LEU A 16 -1.36 1.52 3.27
C LEU A 16 -0.49 2.77 3.28
N LEU A 17 -1.01 3.87 2.72
CA LEU A 17 -0.34 5.17 2.73
C LEU A 17 -0.08 5.66 4.15
N HIS A 18 -1.11 5.57 5.01
CA HIS A 18 -0.98 5.96 6.40
C HIS A 18 0.13 5.16 7.11
N LEU A 19 0.16 3.84 6.95
CA LEU A 19 1.21 2.99 7.51
C LEU A 19 2.60 3.39 7.02
N ILE A 20 2.78 3.62 5.71
CA ILE A 20 4.08 4.06 5.16
C ILE A 20 4.46 5.45 5.69
N GLN A 21 3.50 6.32 5.98
CA GLN A 21 3.74 7.66 6.52
C GLN A 21 4.02 7.67 8.03
N THR A 22 3.38 6.80 8.81
CA THR A 22 3.53 6.74 10.28
C THR A 22 4.68 5.84 10.71
N GLU A 23 4.80 4.66 10.09
CA GLU A 23 5.78 3.63 10.45
C GLU A 23 6.96 3.58 9.46
N GLY A 24 6.75 4.08 8.23
CA GLY A 24 7.83 4.19 7.25
C GLY A 24 8.72 5.42 7.49
N LYS A 25 9.91 5.38 6.92
CA LYS A 25 10.90 6.44 6.99
C LYS A 25 11.19 6.96 5.59
N ASP A 26 11.12 8.28 5.40
CA ASP A 26 11.33 8.95 4.10
C ASP A 26 10.43 8.39 2.97
N GLY A 27 9.19 8.02 3.30
CA GLY A 27 8.26 7.40 2.35
C GLY A 27 8.61 5.96 1.97
N GLN A 28 9.51 5.31 2.72
CA GLN A 28 9.89 3.92 2.55
C GLN A 28 9.43 3.10 3.74
N PHE A 29 8.73 2.00 3.48
CA PHE A 29 8.37 1.04 4.49
C PHE A 29 9.21 -0.23 4.33
N PRO A 30 9.98 -0.66 5.35
CA PRO A 30 10.72 -1.91 5.29
C PRO A 30 9.73 -3.07 5.22
N LEU A 31 9.73 -3.81 4.11
CA LEU A 31 8.82 -4.95 3.97
C LEU A 31 9.17 -6.06 4.96
N GLY A 32 10.40 -6.15 5.47
CA GLY A 32 10.77 -7.08 6.55
C GLY A 32 10.26 -8.51 6.30
N ALA A 33 9.22 -8.92 7.03
CA ALA A 33 8.52 -10.21 6.90
C ALA A 33 7.63 -10.36 5.64
N GLY A 34 7.57 -9.34 4.79
CA GLY A 34 6.86 -9.25 3.53
C GLY A 34 5.47 -8.60 3.62
N LEU A 35 4.84 -8.37 2.45
CA LEU A 35 3.48 -7.84 2.31
C LEU A 35 2.43 -8.60 3.14
N LYS A 36 2.65 -9.87 3.47
CA LYS A 36 1.71 -10.68 4.28
C LYS A 36 1.55 -10.14 5.70
N SER A 37 2.66 -9.78 6.35
CA SER A 37 2.60 -9.23 7.72
C SER A 37 1.94 -7.86 7.72
N MET A 38 2.24 -7.03 6.71
CA MET A 38 1.58 -5.75 6.49
C MET A 38 0.06 -5.89 6.33
N ALA A 39 -0.44 -6.88 5.59
CA ALA A 39 -1.88 -7.10 5.46
C ALA A 39 -2.54 -7.41 6.81
N THR A 40 -1.86 -8.20 7.65
CA THR A 40 -2.31 -8.51 9.01
C THR A 40 -2.36 -7.24 9.88
N GLU A 41 -1.32 -6.42 9.85
CA GLU A 41 -1.24 -5.16 10.59
C GLU A 41 -2.32 -4.15 10.16
N LEU A 42 -2.59 -4.10 8.85
CA LEU A 42 -3.63 -3.24 8.26
C LEU A 42 -5.06 -3.80 8.47
N GLY A 43 -5.20 -5.03 8.98
CA GLY A 43 -6.49 -5.70 9.14
C GLY A 43 -7.21 -5.96 7.81
N ILE A 44 -6.46 -6.20 6.73
CA ILE A 44 -7.00 -6.43 5.38
C ILE A 44 -6.59 -7.81 4.85
N SER A 45 -7.31 -8.31 3.85
CA SER A 45 -6.90 -9.55 3.19
C SER A 45 -5.63 -9.33 2.37
N HIS A 46 -4.82 -10.38 2.28
CA HIS A 46 -3.61 -10.38 1.45
C HIS A 46 -3.95 -10.02 0.00
N GLU A 47 -5.02 -10.59 -0.56
CA GLU A 47 -5.42 -10.27 -1.92
C GLU A 47 -5.79 -8.80 -2.12
N ALA A 48 -6.47 -8.18 -1.15
CA ALA A 48 -6.83 -6.77 -1.24
C ALA A 48 -5.57 -5.90 -1.24
N LEU A 49 -4.59 -6.23 -0.39
CA LEU A 49 -3.29 -5.56 -0.40
C LEU A 49 -2.56 -5.77 -1.73
N TYR A 50 -2.46 -7.00 -2.22
CA TYR A 50 -1.79 -7.31 -3.49
C TYR A 50 -2.44 -6.58 -4.68
N ARG A 51 -3.78 -6.57 -4.76
CA ARG A 51 -4.50 -5.82 -5.81
C ARG A 51 -4.27 -4.31 -5.69
N CYS A 52 -4.23 -3.79 -4.47
CA CYS A 52 -3.94 -2.37 -4.23
C CYS A 52 -2.52 -2.03 -4.67
N VAL A 53 -1.51 -2.79 -4.20
CA VAL A 53 -0.11 -2.61 -4.55
C VAL A 53 0.10 -2.72 -6.05
N ALA A 54 -0.41 -3.77 -6.69
CA ALA A 54 -0.31 -3.93 -8.14
C ALA A 54 -0.94 -2.75 -8.91
N GLY A 55 -2.11 -2.27 -8.46
CA GLY A 55 -2.74 -1.11 -9.08
C GLY A 55 -1.96 0.20 -8.85
N MET A 56 -1.28 0.34 -7.72
CA MET A 56 -0.43 1.50 -7.43
C MET A 56 0.90 1.42 -8.20
N GLU A 57 1.49 0.23 -8.37
CA GLU A 57 2.66 -0.01 -9.21
C GLU A 57 2.38 0.32 -10.69
N ASP A 58 1.23 -0.12 -11.21
CA ASP A 58 0.78 0.19 -12.58
C ASP A 58 0.61 1.70 -12.83
N ARG A 59 0.27 2.44 -11.77
CA ARG A 59 0.17 3.91 -11.79
C ARG A 59 1.49 4.63 -11.46
N CYS A 60 2.59 3.89 -11.26
CA CYS A 60 3.88 4.40 -10.82
C CYS A 60 3.79 5.22 -9.50
N GLU A 61 2.85 4.89 -8.63
CA GLU A 61 2.67 5.56 -7.34
C GLU A 61 3.59 4.99 -6.26
N ILE A 62 3.96 3.72 -6.39
CA ILE A 62 4.85 2.98 -5.48
C ILE A 62 5.79 2.09 -6.27
N VAL A 63 6.91 1.70 -5.65
CA VAL A 63 7.81 0.68 -6.15
C VAL A 63 8.25 -0.23 -5.02
N ARG A 64 8.41 -1.52 -5.33
CA ARG A 64 9.07 -2.49 -4.45
C ARG A 64 10.53 -2.62 -4.87
N ASN A 65 11.46 -2.28 -3.98
CA ASN A 65 12.89 -2.46 -4.24
C ASN A 65 13.64 -2.90 -2.98
N ASP A 66 14.58 -3.83 -3.11
CA ASP A 66 15.49 -4.27 -2.03
C ASP A 66 14.83 -4.59 -0.67
N GLY A 67 13.60 -5.12 -0.69
CA GLY A 67 12.86 -5.41 0.54
C GLY A 67 12.21 -4.17 1.19
N TYR A 68 12.07 -3.09 0.45
CA TYR A 68 11.36 -1.87 0.82
C TYR A 68 10.20 -1.61 -0.13
N LEU A 69 9.14 -1.03 0.41
CA LEU A 69 8.05 -0.44 -0.35
C LEU A 69 8.23 1.07 -0.32
N THR A 70 8.58 1.66 -1.46
CA THR A 70 8.87 3.09 -1.57
C THR A 70 7.71 3.80 -2.26
N LEU A 71 7.23 4.87 -1.65
CA LEU A 71 6.26 5.78 -2.25
C LEU A 71 6.94 6.67 -3.28
N LEU A 72 6.52 6.58 -4.54
CA LEU A 72 7.03 7.42 -5.63
C LEU A 72 6.23 8.72 -5.78
N THR A 73 4.94 8.69 -5.48
CA THR A 73 4.08 9.87 -5.55
C THR A 73 3.77 10.39 -4.14
N PHE A 74 4.50 11.43 -3.73
CA PHE A 74 4.15 12.24 -2.57
C PHE A 74 3.24 13.38 -3.07
N ARG A 75 1.95 13.10 -3.28
CA ARG A 75 1.01 14.17 -3.62
C ARG A 75 0.74 15.01 -2.37
N ASN A 76 1.54 16.08 -2.21
CA ASN A 76 1.09 17.32 -1.60
C ASN A 76 -0.15 17.79 -2.38
N GLY A 77 -1.31 17.80 -1.73
CA GLY A 77 -2.55 18.36 -2.24
C GLY A 77 -3.40 18.80 -1.07
#